data_AF-A0A367K7U5-F1
#
_entry.id   AF-A0A367K7U5-F1
#
_cell.length_a   1.000
_cell.length_b   1.000
_cell.length_c   1.000
_cell.angle_alpha   90.00
_cell.angle_beta   90.00
_cell.angle_gamma   90.00
#
_symmetry.space_group_name_H-M   'P 1'
#
loop_
_entity.id
_entity.type
_entity.pdbx_description
1 polymer ?
#
loop_
_entity_poly.entity_id
_entity_poly.type
_entity_poly.pdbx_seq_one_letter_code
_entity_poly.pdbx_strand_id
1 'polypeptide(L)'
;MVIDKVKSWLPLQLAWYMQDQHEIYFQFLNGDKDTFKYAWQALNAPYHMIEAFLGMAGTMAGDRFCGHTMLQYYPTKTEDLLLFVHANLYKITDRRHFINSGTPNASEHPWDLSKRSTFSHSNTWIKPEFYISADGRACMDFTHREGEPNAITENFDSIVPNLQSLYIQFDQSSG
;
A
#
# COMPACT_ATOMS: atom_id res chain seq x y z
N MET A 1 -5.14 -7.85 -2.06
CA MET A 1 -6.09 -8.81 -2.67
C MET A 1 -5.55 -10.20 -2.43
N VAL A 2 -6.35 -11.06 -1.82
CA VAL A 2 -5.99 -12.47 -1.57
C VAL A 2 -6.98 -13.32 -2.38
N ILE A 3 -6.47 -14.28 -3.14
CA ILE A 3 -7.29 -15.11 -4.03
C ILE A 3 -6.98 -16.59 -3.76
N ASP A 4 -8.00 -17.36 -3.45
CA ASP A 4 -7.94 -18.82 -3.51
C ASP A 4 -8.01 -19.24 -4.97
N LYS A 5 -6.86 -19.63 -5.54
CA LYS A 5 -6.73 -19.97 -6.97
C LYS A 5 -7.58 -21.17 -7.36
N VAL A 6 -7.80 -22.13 -6.46
CA VAL A 6 -8.57 -23.35 -6.74
C VAL A 6 -10.05 -23.00 -6.87
N LYS A 7 -10.58 -22.19 -5.95
CA LYS A 7 -11.98 -21.77 -5.97
C LYS A 7 -12.28 -20.71 -7.01
N SER A 8 -11.25 -20.00 -7.47
CA SER A 8 -11.39 -18.82 -8.33
C SER A 8 -10.90 -19.03 -9.75
N TRP A 9 -10.79 -20.28 -10.20
CA TRP A 9 -10.24 -20.59 -11.53
C TRP A 9 -10.96 -19.82 -12.65
N LEU A 10 -12.29 -19.91 -12.73
CA LEU A 10 -13.06 -19.30 -13.81
C LEU A 10 -12.92 -17.77 -13.85
N PRO A 11 -13.10 -17.02 -12.75
CA PRO A 11 -12.92 -15.58 -12.80
C PRO A 11 -11.46 -15.14 -12.93
N LEU A 12 -10.48 -15.96 -12.51
CA LEU A 12 -9.07 -15.73 -12.85
C LEU A 12 -8.83 -15.82 -14.36
N GLN A 13 -9.44 -16.78 -15.07
CA GLN A 13 -9.31 -16.89 -16.52
C GLN A 13 -9.89 -15.67 -17.24
N LEU A 14 -11.04 -15.17 -16.79
CA LEU A 14 -11.65 -13.96 -17.37
C LEU A 14 -10.82 -12.71 -17.07
N ALA A 15 -10.31 -12.54 -15.84
CA ALA A 15 -9.42 -11.44 -15.50
C ALA A 15 -8.14 -11.47 -16.35
N TRP A 16 -7.56 -12.66 -16.53
CA TRP A 16 -6.37 -12.86 -17.37
C TRP A 16 -6.65 -12.52 -18.83
N TYR A 17 -7.78 -12.96 -19.39
CA TYR A 17 -8.20 -12.60 -20.75
C TYR A 17 -8.34 -11.08 -20.93
N MET A 18 -8.95 -10.39 -19.96
CA MET A 18 -9.07 -8.92 -20.02
C MET A 18 -7.72 -8.21 -19.97
N GLN A 19 -6.76 -8.75 -19.21
CA GLN A 19 -5.40 -8.20 -19.17
C GLN A 19 -4.60 -8.49 -20.44
N ASP A 20 -4.78 -9.67 -21.04
CA ASP A 20 -4.20 -10.00 -22.34
C ASP A 20 -4.72 -9.03 -23.42
N GLN A 21 -6.02 -8.75 -23.39
CA GLN A 21 -6.71 -7.80 -24.28
C GLN A 21 -6.76 -6.36 -23.72
N HIS A 22 -5.72 -5.95 -22.98
CA HIS A 22 -5.65 -4.66 -22.29
C HIS A 22 -5.90 -3.45 -23.20
N GLU A 23 -5.51 -3.49 -24.48
CA GLU A 23 -5.75 -2.39 -25.43
C GLU A 23 -7.23 -2.01 -25.54
N ILE A 24 -8.13 -2.98 -25.35
CA ILE A 24 -9.58 -2.77 -25.37
C ILE A 24 -10.06 -2.51 -23.95
N TYR A 25 -9.75 -3.41 -23.00
CA TYR A 25 -10.36 -3.36 -21.67
C TYR A 25 -9.88 -2.19 -20.84
N PHE A 26 -8.64 -1.72 -20.98
CA PHE A 26 -8.14 -0.56 -20.24
C PHE A 26 -8.69 0.77 -20.75
N GLN A 27 -9.43 0.77 -21.87
CA GLN A 27 -10.24 1.94 -22.26
C GLN A 27 -11.44 2.15 -21.34
N PHE A 28 -11.89 1.08 -20.67
CA PHE A 28 -13.07 1.10 -19.79
C PHE A 28 -12.72 0.85 -18.31
N LEU A 29 -11.55 0.26 -18.05
CA LEU A 29 -11.10 -0.16 -16.71
C LEU A 29 -9.84 0.62 -16.30
N ASN A 30 -9.69 0.92 -15.00
CA ASN A 30 -8.53 1.67 -14.49
C ASN A 30 -7.29 0.78 -14.29
N GLY A 31 -7.01 -0.10 -15.25
CA GLY A 31 -5.86 -1.00 -15.25
C GLY A 31 -6.13 -2.41 -14.71
N ASP A 32 -5.05 -3.11 -14.37
CA ASP A 32 -5.04 -4.53 -14.05
C ASP A 32 -5.95 -4.89 -12.87
N LYS A 33 -5.97 -4.07 -11.82
CA LYS A 33 -6.72 -4.36 -10.60
C LYS A 33 -8.23 -4.39 -10.83
N ASP A 34 -8.74 -3.53 -11.70
CA ASP A 34 -10.17 -3.47 -12.02
C ASP A 34 -10.60 -4.76 -12.74
N THR A 35 -9.73 -5.36 -13.57
CA THR A 35 -10.05 -6.62 -14.28
C THR A 35 -10.49 -7.73 -13.32
N PHE A 36 -9.88 -7.84 -12.13
CA PHE A 36 -10.28 -8.84 -11.13
C PHE A 36 -11.68 -8.55 -10.60
N LYS A 37 -11.97 -7.32 -10.20
CA LYS A 37 -13.30 -6.94 -9.69
C LYS A 37 -14.38 -7.24 -10.73
N TYR A 38 -14.16 -6.82 -11.96
CA TYR A 38 -15.12 -7.02 -13.04
C TYR A 38 -15.29 -8.48 -13.43
N ALA A 39 -14.23 -9.29 -13.40
CA ALA A 39 -14.34 -10.72 -13.69
C ALA A 39 -15.23 -11.45 -12.67
N TRP A 40 -15.09 -11.13 -11.38
CA TRP A 40 -15.93 -11.71 -10.34
C TRP A 40 -17.39 -11.27 -10.47
N GLN A 41 -17.63 -9.99 -10.77
CA GLN A 41 -18.98 -9.47 -10.99
C GLN A 41 -19.64 -10.09 -12.23
N ALA A 42 -18.93 -10.16 -13.35
CA ALA A 42 -19.45 -10.71 -14.61
C ALA A 42 -19.84 -12.20 -14.50
N LEU A 43 -19.11 -12.97 -13.68
CA LEU A 43 -19.37 -14.39 -13.47
C LEU A 43 -20.23 -14.68 -12.23
N ASN A 44 -20.72 -13.62 -11.55
CA ASN A 44 -21.43 -13.73 -10.28
C ASN A 44 -20.68 -14.61 -9.24
N ALA A 45 -19.35 -14.53 -9.26
CA ALA A 45 -18.50 -15.29 -8.34
C ALA A 45 -18.49 -14.61 -6.97
N PRO A 46 -18.53 -15.37 -5.86
CA PRO A 46 -18.53 -14.78 -4.52
C PRO A 46 -17.18 -14.12 -4.23
N TYR A 47 -17.22 -12.91 -3.67
CA TYR A 47 -16.07 -12.18 -3.14
C TYR A 47 -16.47 -11.37 -1.92
N HIS A 48 -15.47 -10.91 -1.18
CA HIS A 48 -15.65 -10.03 -0.04
C HIS A 48 -14.83 -8.75 -0.27
N MET A 49 -15.49 -7.59 -0.13
CA MET A 49 -14.80 -6.31 -0.10
C MET A 49 -14.42 -6.00 1.34
N ILE A 50 -13.12 -5.86 1.57
CA ILE A 50 -12.59 -5.49 2.87
C ILE A 50 -13.14 -4.11 3.24
N GLU A 51 -13.78 -4.01 4.39
CA GLU A 51 -14.33 -2.73 4.88
C GLU A 51 -13.22 -1.83 5.44
N ALA A 52 -12.18 -2.42 6.03
CA ALA A 52 -11.01 -1.73 6.55
C ALA A 52 -10.30 -0.94 5.44
N PHE A 53 -10.10 0.35 5.67
CA PHE A 53 -9.33 1.20 4.78
C PHE A 53 -7.87 0.76 4.70
N LEU A 54 -7.26 0.97 3.54
CA LEU A 54 -5.82 0.82 3.38
C LEU A 54 -5.10 1.86 4.24
N GLY A 55 -4.06 1.43 4.92
CA GLY A 55 -3.07 2.32 5.53
C GLY A 55 -1.88 2.48 4.61
N MET A 56 -0.98 3.37 5.00
CA MET A 56 0.31 3.56 4.37
C MET A 56 1.40 3.70 5.43
N ALA A 57 2.60 3.27 5.09
CA ALA A 57 3.80 3.53 5.86
C ALA A 57 4.84 4.17 4.94
N GLY A 58 5.71 4.96 5.55
CA GLY A 58 6.67 5.75 4.80
C GLY A 58 7.66 6.46 5.68
N THR A 59 8.48 7.26 5.04
CA THR A 59 9.57 8.00 5.65
C THR A 59 9.29 9.50 5.69
N MET A 60 9.88 10.19 6.65
CA MET A 60 9.90 11.65 6.71
C MET A 60 11.07 12.19 5.88
N ALA A 61 10.74 12.63 4.66
CA ALA A 61 11.69 13.25 3.75
C ALA A 61 11.72 14.77 3.99
N GLY A 62 12.54 15.20 4.94
CA GLY A 62 12.47 16.57 5.48
C GLY A 62 11.15 16.78 6.22
N ASP A 63 10.39 17.81 5.85
CA ASP A 63 9.11 18.15 6.51
C ASP A 63 7.88 17.49 5.86
N ARG A 64 8.09 16.57 4.91
CA ARG A 64 6.99 15.91 4.17
C ARG A 64 7.03 14.40 4.31
N PHE A 65 5.88 13.82 4.63
CA PHE A 65 5.71 12.38 4.70
C PHE A 65 5.65 11.76 3.30
N CYS A 66 6.59 10.86 3.00
CA CYS A 66 6.64 10.08 1.77
C CYS A 66 6.16 8.64 2.03
N GLY A 67 4.85 8.40 1.88
CA GLY A 67 4.28 7.06 1.93
C GLY A 67 4.64 6.24 0.70
N HIS A 68 5.35 5.14 0.88
CA HIS A 68 5.77 4.27 -0.23
C HIS A 68 5.32 2.82 -0.07
N THR A 69 4.76 2.50 1.10
CA THR A 69 4.33 1.16 1.49
C THR A 69 2.85 1.18 1.84
N MET A 70 2.08 0.23 1.31
CA MET A 70 0.68 0.03 1.69
C MET A 70 0.57 -0.95 2.86
N LEU A 71 -0.35 -0.65 3.78
CA LEU A 71 -0.71 -1.46 4.93
C LEU A 71 -2.11 -2.04 4.72
N GLN A 72 -2.25 -3.35 4.80
CA GLN A 72 -3.52 -4.06 4.64
C GLN A 72 -3.91 -4.72 5.95
N TYR A 73 -5.09 -4.37 6.45
CA TYR A 73 -5.61 -4.85 7.72
C TYR A 73 -6.55 -6.04 7.55
N TYR A 74 -6.78 -6.75 8.65
CA TYR A 74 -7.78 -7.79 8.78
C TYR A 74 -9.17 -7.21 8.46
N PRO A 75 -10.06 -7.97 7.80
CA PRO A 75 -11.30 -7.44 7.27
C PRO A 75 -12.40 -7.28 8.34
N THR A 76 -12.12 -6.51 9.38
CA THR A 76 -13.09 -6.08 10.39
C THR A 76 -13.00 -4.57 10.60
N LYS A 77 -14.08 -3.94 11.07
CA LYS A 77 -14.09 -2.52 11.43
C LYS A 77 -13.56 -2.23 12.84
N THR A 78 -13.41 -3.28 13.65
CA THR A 78 -13.20 -3.18 15.09
C THR A 78 -11.79 -3.58 15.52
N GLU A 79 -11.03 -4.24 14.65
CA GLU A 79 -9.68 -4.70 14.95
C GLU A 79 -8.69 -4.11 13.96
N ASP A 80 -7.60 -3.59 14.50
CA ASP A 80 -6.52 -2.98 13.73
C ASP A 80 -5.39 -3.98 13.48
N LEU A 81 -5.76 -5.25 13.22
CA LEU A 81 -4.80 -6.30 12.98
C LEU A 81 -4.21 -6.16 11.57
N LEU A 82 -2.92 -5.85 11.49
CA LEU A 82 -2.21 -5.77 10.21
C LEU A 82 -1.92 -7.17 9.64
N LEU A 83 -2.29 -7.40 8.37
CA LEU A 83 -2.05 -8.66 7.66
C LEU A 83 -0.88 -8.59 6.68
N PHE A 84 -0.79 -7.50 5.91
CA PHE A 84 0.25 -7.36 4.90
C PHE A 84 0.88 -5.97 4.91
N VAL A 85 2.20 -5.95 4.75
CA VAL A 85 3.01 -4.77 4.45
C VAL A 85 3.50 -4.92 3.02
N HIS A 86 3.10 -4.00 2.13
CA HIS A 86 3.44 -4.08 0.70
C HIS A 86 4.13 -2.81 0.23
N ALA A 87 5.45 -2.88 0.00
CA ALA A 87 6.29 -1.75 -0.40
C ALA A 87 6.18 -1.48 -1.92
N ASN A 88 5.13 -0.78 -2.37
CA ASN A 88 4.83 -0.58 -3.80
C ASN A 88 5.79 0.43 -4.45
N LEU A 89 5.84 1.64 -3.92
CA LEU A 89 6.60 2.76 -4.48
C LEU A 89 8.06 2.73 -4.03
N TYR A 90 8.35 1.89 -3.03
CA TYR A 90 9.68 1.61 -2.55
C TYR A 90 10.58 0.96 -3.59
N LYS A 91 10.01 0.23 -4.57
CA LYS A 91 10.78 -0.47 -5.63
C LYS A 91 11.70 0.43 -6.45
N ILE A 92 11.43 1.74 -6.47
CA ILE A 92 12.17 2.74 -7.23
C ILE A 92 13.25 3.41 -6.35
N THR A 93 13.20 3.23 -5.03
CA THR A 93 14.18 3.80 -4.10
C THR A 93 15.31 2.79 -3.85
N ASP A 94 16.57 3.18 -4.09
CA ASP A 94 17.71 2.31 -3.79
C ASP A 94 17.79 2.11 -2.27
N ARG A 95 17.83 0.85 -1.83
CA ARG A 95 18.01 0.45 -0.43
C ARG A 95 19.22 1.12 0.23
N ARG A 96 20.31 1.35 -0.51
CA ARG A 96 21.52 2.03 -0.03
C ARG A 96 21.25 3.44 0.47
N HIS A 97 20.19 4.08 -0.01
CA HIS A 97 19.72 5.37 0.51
C HIS A 97 19.52 5.33 2.03
N PHE A 98 18.98 4.22 2.54
CA PHE A 98 18.70 4.05 3.96
C PHE A 98 19.83 3.35 4.72
N ILE A 99 20.65 2.53 4.05
CA ILE A 99 21.72 1.73 4.69
C ILE A 99 23.08 2.45 4.72
N ASN A 100 23.46 3.17 3.66
CA ASN A 100 24.76 3.87 3.58
C ASN A 100 24.80 5.20 4.35
N SER A 101 23.75 5.45 5.10
CA SER A 101 23.60 6.31 6.26
C SER A 101 24.61 6.04 7.40
N GLY A 102 25.84 5.62 7.10
CA GLY A 102 26.92 5.38 8.06
C GLY A 102 27.54 6.66 8.67
N THR A 103 26.80 7.76 8.66
CA THR A 103 27.13 8.95 9.47
C THR A 103 26.11 9.04 10.59
N PRO A 104 26.51 9.45 11.82
CA PRO A 104 25.60 9.57 12.96
C PRO A 104 24.36 10.47 12.75
N ASN A 105 24.28 11.17 11.61
CA ASN A 105 23.27 12.17 11.25
C ASN A 105 22.42 11.79 10.03
N ALA A 106 22.53 10.56 9.50
CA ALA A 106 21.65 10.15 8.42
C ALA A 106 20.24 9.89 8.96
N SER A 107 19.40 10.91 8.83
CA SER A 107 18.18 11.13 9.61
C SER A 107 16.94 10.41 9.07
N GLU A 108 17.09 9.52 8.08
CA GLU A 108 15.95 8.99 7.34
C GLU A 108 15.90 7.46 7.42
N HIS A 109 14.85 6.92 8.05
CA HIS A 109 14.61 5.48 8.12
C HIS A 109 13.66 5.04 6.99
N PRO A 110 13.71 3.77 6.55
CA PRO A 110 12.77 3.26 5.56
C PRO A 110 11.30 3.51 5.94
N TRP A 111 10.96 3.35 7.21
CA TRP A 111 9.63 3.61 7.75
C TRP A 111 9.73 4.36 9.09
N ASP A 112 9.35 5.63 9.10
CA ASP A 112 9.24 6.44 10.31
C ASP A 112 7.80 6.41 10.85
N LEU A 113 6.83 6.61 9.95
CA LEU A 113 5.44 6.78 10.28
C LEU A 113 4.54 5.83 9.49
N SER A 114 3.41 5.53 10.11
CA SER A 114 2.24 4.94 9.48
C SER A 114 1.08 5.90 9.54
N LYS A 115 0.27 5.95 8.48
CA LYS A 115 -0.97 6.71 8.41
C LYS A 115 -2.10 5.78 8.03
N ARG A 116 -3.26 5.94 8.66
CA ARG A 116 -4.46 5.15 8.35
C ARG A 116 -5.73 5.99 8.47
N SER A 117 -6.63 5.87 7.50
CA SER A 117 -7.95 6.49 7.56
C SER A 117 -8.87 5.79 8.56
N THR A 118 -9.62 6.57 9.33
CA THR A 118 -10.64 6.11 10.28
C THR A 118 -12.04 6.13 9.65
N PHE A 119 -13.02 5.48 10.27
CA PHE A 119 -14.43 5.52 9.83
C PHE A 119 -15.20 6.75 10.34
N SER A 120 -14.53 7.89 10.56
CA SER A 120 -15.07 9.03 11.32
C SER A 120 -16.22 9.79 10.66
N HIS A 121 -16.46 9.62 9.35
CA HIS A 121 -17.39 10.47 8.59
C HIS A 121 -18.36 9.68 7.68
N SER A 122 -18.64 8.41 7.97
CA SER A 122 -19.46 7.53 7.09
C SER A 122 -18.91 7.41 5.65
N ASN A 123 -17.64 7.77 5.46
CA ASN A 123 -16.99 7.77 4.16
C ASN A 123 -16.79 6.35 3.63
N THR A 124 -16.82 6.22 2.31
CA THR A 124 -16.65 4.95 1.59
C THR A 124 -15.43 4.95 0.66
N TRP A 125 -14.64 6.03 0.65
CA TRP A 125 -13.52 6.22 -0.27
C TRP A 125 -12.38 7.03 0.36
N ILE A 126 -11.18 6.89 -0.20
CA ILE A 126 -9.95 7.63 0.16
C ILE A 126 -9.35 8.21 -1.12
N LYS A 127 -8.83 9.44 -1.04
CA LYS A 127 -8.02 10.04 -2.10
C LYS A 127 -6.55 10.11 -1.70
N PRO A 128 -5.71 9.16 -2.14
CA PRO A 128 -4.28 9.35 -2.04
C PRO A 128 -3.81 10.42 -3.04
N GLU A 129 -2.94 11.33 -2.58
CA GLU A 129 -2.16 12.19 -3.44
C GLU A 129 -0.82 11.52 -3.74
N PHE A 130 -0.54 11.34 -5.03
CA PHE A 130 0.75 10.85 -5.50
C PHE A 130 1.61 12.02 -5.96
N TYR A 131 2.88 12.02 -5.57
CA TYR A 131 3.83 13.05 -5.96
C TYR A 131 5.24 12.49 -6.05
N ILE A 132 6.12 13.23 -6.74
CA ILE A 132 7.55 12.94 -6.78
C ILE A 132 8.25 13.91 -5.83
N SER A 133 9.03 13.38 -4.88
CA SER A 133 9.84 14.20 -3.98
C SER A 133 11.01 14.88 -4.71
N ALA A 134 11.65 15.85 -4.06
CA ALA A 134 12.76 16.61 -4.66
C ALA A 134 13.95 15.73 -5.09
N ASP A 135 14.12 14.56 -4.45
CA ASP A 135 15.13 13.56 -4.76
C ASP A 135 14.63 12.46 -5.73
N GLY A 136 13.47 12.65 -6.36
CA GLY A 136 12.97 11.78 -7.43
C GLY A 136 12.20 10.55 -6.97
N ARG A 137 11.86 10.42 -5.68
CA ARG A 137 11.13 9.26 -5.16
C ARG A 137 9.63 9.40 -5.38
N ALA A 138 8.98 8.29 -5.73
CA ALA A 138 7.53 8.22 -5.80
C ALA A 138 6.94 8.11 -4.40
N CYS A 139 6.11 9.08 -4.03
CA CYS A 139 5.49 9.20 -2.72
C CYS A 139 3.97 9.24 -2.85
N MET A 140 3.31 8.79 -1.79
CA MET A 140 1.87 8.83 -1.60
C MET A 140 1.60 9.43 -0.21
N ASP A 141 0.63 10.34 -0.11
CA ASP A 141 0.10 10.80 1.17
C ASP A 141 -1.43 10.86 1.10
N PHE A 142 -2.10 10.82 2.25
CA PHE A 142 -3.52 11.13 2.32
C PHE A 142 -3.68 12.64 2.30
N THR A 143 -4.58 13.15 1.46
CA THR A 143 -4.95 14.56 1.56
C THR A 143 -5.77 14.79 2.83
N HIS A 144 -5.72 16.00 3.36
CA HIS A 144 -6.58 16.45 4.46
C HIS A 144 -7.64 17.40 3.91
N ARG A 145 -8.29 17.05 2.80
CA ARG A 145 -9.30 17.91 2.17
C ARG A 145 -10.67 17.71 2.84
N GLU A 146 -11.56 18.68 2.67
CA GLU A 146 -12.91 18.63 3.26
C GLU A 146 -13.68 17.38 2.81
N GLY A 147 -14.24 16.65 3.77
CA GLY A 147 -15.02 15.44 3.54
C GLY A 147 -14.22 14.12 3.58
N GLU A 148 -12.90 14.15 3.76
CA GLU A 148 -12.08 12.93 3.86
C GLU A 148 -12.10 12.33 5.29
N PRO A 149 -11.86 11.01 5.44
CA PRO A 149 -11.85 10.40 6.76
C PRO A 149 -10.65 10.91 7.58
N ASN A 150 -10.82 11.07 8.90
CA ASN A 150 -9.71 11.46 9.75
C ASN A 150 -8.60 10.42 9.66
N ALA A 151 -7.34 10.85 9.64
CA ALA A 151 -6.19 9.93 9.61
C ALA A 151 -5.55 9.82 11.00
N ILE A 152 -5.35 8.58 11.46
CA ILE A 152 -4.46 8.27 12.57
C ILE A 152 -3.04 8.20 12.03
N THR A 153 -2.10 8.84 12.75
CA THR A 153 -0.67 8.74 12.46
C THR A 153 0.04 8.14 13.67
N GLU A 154 0.81 7.09 13.43
CA GLU A 154 1.50 6.34 14.48
C GLU A 154 2.94 6.05 14.07
N ASN A 155 3.83 5.89 15.05
CA ASN A 155 5.20 5.43 14.81
C ASN A 155 5.15 4.02 14.20
N PHE A 156 5.87 3.80 13.10
CA PHE A 156 5.81 2.53 12.38
C PHE A 156 6.25 1.32 13.23
N ASP A 157 7.31 1.47 14.03
CA ASP A 157 7.81 0.39 14.90
C ASP A 157 6.83 0.02 16.01
N SER A 158 5.85 0.88 16.32
CA SER A 158 4.76 0.54 17.25
C SER A 158 3.74 -0.42 16.64
N ILE A 159 3.59 -0.41 15.30
CA ILE A 159 2.64 -1.29 14.59
C ILE A 159 3.34 -2.56 14.11
N VAL A 160 4.56 -2.44 13.57
CA VAL A 160 5.31 -3.56 12.99
C VAL A 160 6.72 -3.62 13.58
N PRO A 161 6.85 -4.06 14.85
CA PRO A 161 8.14 -4.05 15.53
C PRO A 161 9.16 -4.92 14.79
N ASN A 162 10.41 -4.46 14.79
CA ASN A 162 11.59 -5.13 14.22
C ASN A 162 11.65 -5.26 12.70
N LEU A 163 10.58 -4.96 11.94
CA LEU A 163 10.62 -5.08 10.48
C LEU A 163 11.70 -4.18 9.86
N GLN A 164 11.81 -2.95 10.37
CA GLN A 164 12.85 -2.00 9.95
C GLN A 164 14.26 -2.53 10.22
N SER A 165 14.51 -3.04 11.43
CA SER A 165 15.80 -3.63 11.82
C SER A 165 16.16 -4.84 10.95
N LEU A 166 15.19 -5.73 10.71
CA LEU A 166 15.36 -6.89 9.84
C LEU A 166 15.67 -6.46 8.39
N TYR A 167 14.98 -5.44 7.91
CA TYR A 167 15.20 -4.88 6.59
C TYR A 167 16.63 -4.33 6.43
N ILE A 168 17.22 -3.72 7.46
CA ILE A 168 18.61 -3.25 7.42
C ILE A 168 19.58 -4.44 7.52
N GLN A 169 19.33 -5.38 8.44
CA GLN A 169 20.23 -6.51 8.73
C GLN A 169 20.33 -7.54 7.61
N PHE A 170 19.28 -7.75 6.81
CA PHE A 170 19.24 -8.78 5.76
C PHE A 170 20.38 -8.66 4.72
N ASP A 171 21.09 -7.52 4.66
CA ASP A 171 22.26 -7.37 3.76
C ASP A 171 23.53 -8.01 4.31
N GLN A 172 23.71 -8.02 5.63
CA GLN A 172 24.97 -8.41 6.27
C GLN A 172 25.27 -9.91 6.17
N SER A 173 24.30 -10.74 5.82
CA SER A 173 24.46 -12.19 5.61
C SER A 173 24.88 -12.58 4.19
N SER A 174 25.12 -11.61 3.30
CA SER A 174 25.44 -11.83 1.88
C SER A 174 26.92 -11.58 1.53
N GLY A 175 27.78 -11.40 2.53
CA GLY A 175 29.23 -11.16 2.39
C GLY A 175 30.05 -12.43 2.45
#